data_AF-A0A9E3AR54-F1
#
_entry.id   AF-A0A9E3AR54-F1
#
_cell.length_a   1.000
_cell.length_b   1.000
_cell.length_c   1.000
_cell.angle_alpha   90.00
_cell.angle_beta   90.00
_cell.angle_gamma   90.00
#
_symmetry.space_group_name_H-M   'P 1'
#
loop_
_entity.id
_entity.type
_entity.pdbx_description
1 polymer ?
#
loop_
_entity_poly.entity_id
_entity_poly.type
_entity_poly.pdbx_seq_one_letter_code
_entity_poly.pdbx_strand_id
1 'polypeptide(L)' 'LFFARPAPHFADYRSPIKGLYQCGSSAHPGGGVGGVPGHNAAREILKDFRR' A
#
# COMPACT_ATOMS: atom_id res chain seq x y z
N LEU A 1 12.87 -8.81 -5.12
CA LEU A 1 13.30 -7.79 -4.13
C LEU A 1 12.15 -6.91 -3.59
N PHE A 2 11.03 -6.73 -4.31
CA PHE A 2 9.98 -5.75 -3.95
C PHE A 2 8.76 -6.31 -3.19
N PHE A 3 8.70 -7.62 -2.94
CA PHE A 3 7.53 -8.32 -2.37
C PHE A 3 7.55 -8.43 -0.84
N ALA A 4 8.62 -7.95 -0.19
CA ALA A 4 8.83 -8.06 1.25
C ALA A 4 8.75 -6.69 1.97
N ARG A 5 8.21 -5.67 1.31
CA ARG A 5 8.04 -4.33 1.89
C ARG A 5 6.64 -4.22 2.48
N PRO A 6 6.47 -3.66 3.68
CA PRO A 6 7.48 -3.41 4.73
C PRO A 6 8.03 -4.67 5.41
N ALA A 7 7.26 -5.76 5.36
CA ALA A 7 7.61 -7.08 5.88
C ALA A 7 6.99 -8.15 4.97
N PRO A 8 7.43 -9.42 5.06
CA PRO A 8 6.73 -10.52 4.40
C PRO A 8 5.23 -10.49 4.70
N HIS A 9 4.39 -10.75 3.69
CA HIS A 9 2.92 -10.67 3.73
C HIS A 9 2.28 -9.26 3.72
N PHE A 10 3.06 -8.18 3.59
CA PHE A 10 2.53 -6.80 3.58
C PHE A 10 2.76 -6.06 2.24
N ALA A 11 2.87 -6.80 1.14
CA ALA A 11 3.12 -6.23 -0.20
C ALA A 11 1.90 -5.54 -0.84
N ASP A 12 0.75 -5.57 -0.18
CA ASP A 12 -0.54 -5.05 -0.63
C ASP A 12 -0.85 -3.67 -0.04
N TYR A 13 0.16 -2.83 0.19
CA TYR A 13 0.03 -1.50 0.80
C TYR A 13 -0.40 -1.49 2.27
N ARG A 14 -0.68 -2.65 2.89
CA ARG A 14 -0.97 -2.73 4.33
C ARG A 14 0.30 -2.67 5.15
N SER A 15 0.15 -2.43 6.45
CA SER A 15 1.21 -2.59 7.43
C SER A 15 0.80 -3.56 8.54
N PRO A 16 1.76 -4.02 9.36
CA PRO A 16 1.45 -4.80 10.56
C PRO A 16 0.55 -4.07 11.56
N ILE A 17 0.44 -2.74 11.45
CA ILE A 17 -0.41 -1.91 12.30
C ILE A 17 -1.78 -1.78 11.62
N LYS A 18 -2.83 -2.25 12.32
CA LYS A 18 -4.20 -2.16 11.83
C LYS A 18 -4.57 -0.70 11.53
N GLY A 19 -5.10 -0.46 10.32
CA GLY A 19 -5.51 0.87 9.88
C GLY A 19 -4.36 1.74 9.34
N LEU A 20 -3.12 1.28 9.36
CA LEU A 20 -1.99 1.98 8.77
C LEU A 20 -1.63 1.37 7.40
N TYR A 21 -1.57 2.22 6.38
CA TYR A 21 -1.33 1.86 4.98
C TYR A 21 -0.17 2.66 4.40
N GLN A 22 0.51 2.09 3.39
CA GLN A 22 1.58 2.72 2.64
C GLN A 22 1.07 3.27 1.33
N CYS A 23 1.28 4.55 1.07
CA CYS A 23 0.82 5.20 -0.17
C CYS A 23 1.86 6.12 -0.82
N GLY A 24 3.06 6.23 -0.22
CA GLY A 24 4.10 7.15 -0.63
C GLY A 24 4.82 6.73 -1.91
N SER A 25 5.70 7.61 -2.41
CA SER A 25 6.48 7.35 -3.63
C SER A 25 7.45 6.18 -3.52
N SER A 26 7.75 5.75 -2.29
CA SER A 26 8.54 4.57 -1.96
C SER A 26 7.76 3.25 -2.06
N ALA A 27 6.44 3.30 -2.25
CA ALA A 27 5.59 2.13 -2.47
C ALA A 27 5.54 1.76 -3.96
N HIS A 28 5.43 0.46 -4.27
CA HIS A 28 5.27 -0.04 -5.63
C HIS A 28 4.03 0.59 -6.30
N PRO A 29 4.01 0.88 -7.62
CA PRO A 29 5.10 0.81 -8.61
C PRO A 29 6.08 2.00 -8.58
N GLY A 30 5.97 2.87 -7.59
CA GLY A 30 6.71 4.12 -7.47
C GLY A 30 5.79 5.32 -7.64
N GLY A 31 6.01 6.38 -6.85
CA GLY A 31 5.24 7.62 -6.94
C GLY A 31 5.80 8.56 -7.99
N GLY A 32 5.54 8.27 -9.26
CA GLY A 32 5.62 9.29 -10.31
C GLY A 32 4.44 10.27 -10.23
N VAL A 33 4.41 11.25 -11.14
CA VAL A 33 3.34 12.28 -11.24
C VAL A 33 1.94 11.65 -11.26
N GLY A 34 1.79 10.42 -11.76
CA GLY A 34 0.52 9.70 -11.84
C GLY A 34 -0.09 9.22 -10.52
N GLY A 35 0.61 9.30 -9.37
CA GLY A 35 -0.01 9.04 -8.05
C GLY A 35 -0.51 7.59 -7.83
N VAL A 36 -0.06 6.63 -8.63
CA VAL A 36 -0.47 5.22 -8.59
C VAL A 36 -0.42 4.56 -7.20
N PRO A 37 0.63 4.74 -6.37
CA PRO A 37 0.65 4.13 -5.03
C PRO A 37 -0.47 4.68 -4.12
N GLY A 38 -0.84 5.95 -4.28
CA GLY A 38 -1.98 6.54 -3.58
C GLY A 38 -3.30 5.90 -3.96
N HIS A 39 -3.54 5.74 -5.27
CA HIS A 39 -4.73 5.07 -5.79
C HIS A 39 -4.86 3.62 -5.28
N ASN A 40 -3.77 2.86 -5.34
CA ASN A 40 -3.79 1.46 -4.92
C ASN A 40 -3.98 1.31 -3.40
N ALA A 41 -3.32 2.14 -2.59
CA ALA A 41 -3.53 2.15 -1.14
C ALA A 41 -4.98 2.47 -0.78
N ALA A 42 -5.58 3.49 -1.41
CA ALA A 42 -6.99 3.83 -1.22
C ALA A 42 -7.93 2.65 -1.55
N ARG A 43 -7.63 1.89 -2.60
CA ARG A 43 -8.40 0.68 -2.95
C ARG A 43 -8.38 -0.38 -1.86
N GLU A 44 -7.23 -0.62 -1.23
CA GLU A 44 -7.10 -1.61 -0.15
C GLU A 44 -7.75 -1.11 1.16
N ILE A 45 -7.63 0.18 1.47
CA ILE A 45 -8.35 0.85 2.57
C ILE A 45 -9.87 0.63 2.43
N LEU A 46 -10.43 0.89 1.25
CA LEU A 46 -11.86 0.72 1.00
C LEU A 46 -12.33 -0.73 1.06
N LYS A 47 -11.46 -1.71 0.77
CA LYS A 47 -11.79 -3.13 0.96
C LYS A 47 -11.88 -3.48 2.44
N ASP A 48 -11.00 -2.91 3.25
CA ASP A 48 -10.97 -3.17 4.69
C ASP A 48 -12.12 -2.51 5.44
N PHE A 49 -12.57 -1.33 5.01
CA PHE A 49 -13.76 -0.70 5.55
C PHE A 49 -15.07 -1.41 5.19
N ARG A 50 -15.06 -2.26 4.16
CA ARG A 50 -16.24 -3.04 3.73
C ARG A 50 -16.34 -4.42 4.39
N ARG A 51 -15.39 -4.76 5.27
CA ARG A 51 -15.42 -5.95 6.13
C ARG A 51 -15.92 -5.58 7.52
#